data_AF-A0A6J4SY34-F1
#
_entry.id   AF-A0A6J4SY34-F1
#
_cell.length_a   1.000
_cell.length_b   1.000
_cell.length_c   1.000
_cell.angle_alpha   90.00
_cell.angle_beta   90.00
_cell.angle_gamma   90.00
#
_symmetry.space_group_name_H-M   'P 1'
#
loop_
_entity.id
_entity.type
_entity.pdbx_description
1 polymer ?
#
loop_
_entity_poly.entity_id
_entity_poly.type
_entity_poly.pdbx_seq_one_letter_code
_entity_poly.pdbx_strand_id
1 'polypeptide(L)'
;RVATEEAKPVLDRIRRLVETTGEGEVSLTPRSEKAVQLAVLDARQLGDDRADTEHLLLGLAREPEGGAARVLADLGVSHEEVLRRVSEARSTAE
;
A
#
# COMPACT_ATOMS: atom_id res chain seq x y z
N ARG A 1 -18.64 1.17 12.12
CA ARG A 1 -18.09 1.22 13.50
C ARG A 1 -17.53 -0.13 13.99
N VAL A 2 -17.69 -1.24 13.24
CA VAL A 2 -17.17 -2.57 13.60
C VAL A 2 -15.69 -2.77 13.19
N ALA A 3 -15.14 -1.93 12.30
CA ALA A 3 -13.80 -2.14 11.71
C ALA A 3 -12.58 -1.91 12.64
N THR A 4 -12.73 -1.23 13.79
CA THR A 4 -11.56 -0.81 14.59
C THR A 4 -10.95 -1.93 15.44
N GLU A 5 -11.75 -2.87 15.97
CA GLU A 5 -11.20 -3.96 16.79
C GLU A 5 -10.50 -5.03 15.94
N GLU A 6 -11.04 -5.36 14.76
CA GLU A 6 -10.39 -6.29 13.81
C GLU A 6 -9.10 -5.71 13.21
N ALA A 7 -9.03 -4.39 13.02
CA ALA A 7 -7.85 -3.73 12.48
C ALA A 7 -6.73 -3.50 13.51
N LYS A 8 -7.04 -3.59 14.81
CA LYS A 8 -6.09 -3.37 15.91
C LYS A 8 -4.78 -4.16 15.80
N PRO A 9 -4.78 -5.50 15.54
CA PRO A 9 -3.54 -6.24 15.36
C PRO A 9 -2.69 -5.74 14.18
N VAL A 10 -3.33 -5.23 13.12
CA VAL A 10 -2.65 -4.66 11.95
C VAL A 10 -2.02 -3.31 12.32
N LEU A 11 -2.76 -2.45 13.01
CA LEU A 11 -2.27 -1.14 13.45
C LEU A 11 -1.08 -1.27 14.41
N ASP A 12 -1.16 -2.21 15.37
CA ASP A 12 -0.06 -2.51 16.27
C ASP A 12 1.19 -2.99 15.51
N ARG A 13 0.99 -3.71 14.40
CA ARG A 13 2.09 -4.16 13.54
C ARG A 13 2.73 -3.02 12.75
N ILE A 14 1.91 -2.14 12.17
CA ILE A 14 2.39 -0.93 11.47
C ILE A 14 3.26 -0.11 12.42
N ARG A 15 2.81 0.11 13.66
CA ARG A 15 3.56 0.87 14.66
C ARG A 15 4.92 0.26 15.01
N ARG A 16 5.08 -1.08 14.92
CA ARG A 16 6.36 -1.76 15.15
C ARG A 16 7.31 -1.71 13.96
N LEU A 17 6.77 -1.62 12.74
CA LEU A 17 7.54 -1.68 11.49
C LEU A 17 7.90 -0.31 10.94
N VAL A 18 7.19 0.75 11.35
CA VAL A 18 7.44 2.11 10.90
C VAL A 18 8.33 2.81 11.91
N GLU A 19 9.53 3.19 11.47
CA GLU A 19 10.39 4.12 12.20
C GLU A 19 9.69 5.49 12.21
N THR A 20 9.29 5.95 13.39
CA THR A 20 8.80 7.33 13.52
C THR A 20 10.01 8.25 13.43
N THR A 21 10.12 8.99 12.32
CA THR A 21 10.98 10.18 12.29
C THR A 21 10.54 11.10 13.43
N GLY A 22 11.49 11.56 14.24
CA GLY A 22 11.24 12.39 15.43
C GLY A 22 10.57 13.73 15.10
N GLU A 23 10.39 14.58 16.11
CA GLU A 23 9.81 15.92 15.97
C GLU A 23 10.57 16.74 14.92
N GLY A 24 10.06 16.75 13.69
CA GLY A 24 10.67 17.33 12.51
C GLY A 24 9.67 17.31 11.35
N GLU A 25 10.02 17.99 10.26
CA GLU A 25 9.16 18.06 9.07
C GLU A 25 8.93 16.65 8.50
N VAL A 26 7.66 16.28 8.31
CA VAL A 26 7.30 14.95 7.80
C VAL A 26 7.58 14.89 6.31
N SER A 27 8.75 14.36 5.96
CA SER A 27 9.16 14.07 4.59
C SER A 27 8.96 12.60 4.26
N LEU A 28 8.79 12.30 2.97
CA LEU A 28 8.76 10.92 2.51
C LEU A 28 10.14 10.28 2.69
N THR A 29 10.15 9.03 3.17
CA THR A 29 11.36 8.22 3.11
C THR A 29 11.65 7.83 1.66
N PRO A 30 12.91 7.48 1.30
CA PRO A 30 13.22 6.99 -0.05
C PRO A 30 12.33 5.81 -0.50
N ARG A 31 11.94 4.93 0.44
CA ARG A 31 11.02 3.81 0.18
C ARG A 31 9.59 4.29 -0.07
N SER A 32 9.12 5.29 0.68
CA SER A 32 7.81 5.90 0.46
C SER A 32 7.74 6.63 -0.88
N GLU A 33 8.79 7.36 -1.26
CA GLU A 33 8.90 7.96 -2.59
C GLU A 33 8.87 6.90 -3.69
N LYS A 34 9.59 5.80 -3.50
CA LYS A 34 9.60 4.68 -4.45
C LYS A 34 8.21 4.05 -4.60
N ALA A 35 7.49 3.83 -3.50
CA ALA A 35 6.13 3.30 -3.53
C ALA A 35 5.17 4.22 -4.30
N VAL A 36 5.28 5.54 -4.13
CA VAL A 36 4.49 6.53 -4.90
C VAL A 36 4.84 6.48 -6.40
N GLN A 37 6.12 6.36 -6.75
CA GLN A 37 6.51 6.20 -8.15
C GLN A 37 5.95 4.93 -8.77
N LEU A 38 5.99 3.81 -8.04
CA LEU A 38 5.41 2.54 -8.48
C LEU A 38 3.90 2.66 -8.69
N ALA A 39 3.19 3.33 -7.78
CA ALA A 39 1.76 3.60 -7.92
C ALA A 39 1.42 4.36 -9.21
N VAL A 40 2.21 5.38 -9.55
CA VAL A 40 2.02 6.13 -10.80
C VAL A 40 2.29 5.26 -12.03
N LEU A 41 3.24 4.33 -11.96
CA LEU A 41 3.49 3.38 -13.04
C LEU A 41 2.32 2.39 -13.20
N ASP A 42 1.79 1.88 -12.08
CA ASP A 42 0.67 0.94 -12.08
C ASP A 42 -0.60 1.60 -12.64
N ALA A 43 -0.89 2.85 -12.26
CA ALA A 43 -2.00 3.62 -12.83
C ALA A 43 -1.92 3.72 -14.36
N ARG A 44 -0.74 4.06 -14.89
CA ARG A 44 -0.51 4.12 -16.34
C ARG A 44 -0.67 2.77 -17.02
N GLN A 45 -0.22 1.69 -16.38
CA GLN A 45 -0.35 0.33 -16.92
C GLN A 45 -1.80 -0.14 -16.97
N LEU A 46 -2.63 0.31 -16.03
CA LEU A 46 -4.04 -0.02 -15.96
C LEU A 46 -4.92 0.93 -16.81
N GLY A 47 -4.32 1.96 -17.42
CA GLY A 47 -5.03 2.89 -18.33
C GLY A 47 -5.58 4.14 -17.64
N ASP A 48 -5.17 4.43 -16.41
CA ASP A 48 -5.66 5.58 -15.66
C ASP A 48 -4.77 6.81 -15.83
N ASP A 49 -5.41 7.97 -15.95
CA ASP A 49 -4.72 9.27 -16.09
C ASP A 49 -4.09 9.77 -14.77
N ARG A 50 -4.50 9.20 -13.64
CA ARG A 50 -4.07 9.61 -12.30
C ARG A 50 -3.92 8.41 -11.37
N ALA A 51 -3.02 8.53 -10.40
CA ALA A 51 -2.89 7.52 -9.35
C ALA A 51 -3.90 7.78 -8.22
N ASP A 52 -4.89 6.89 -8.11
CA ASP A 52 -5.82 6.82 -6.97
C ASP A 52 -5.36 5.81 -5.89
N THR A 53 -6.16 5.64 -4.83
CA THR A 53 -5.78 4.88 -3.62
C THR A 53 -5.42 3.41 -3.87
N GLU A 54 -6.04 2.76 -4.84
CA GLU A 54 -5.71 1.38 -5.25
C GLU A 54 -4.31 1.25 -5.82
N HIS A 55 -3.87 2.24 -6.61
CA HIS A 55 -2.51 2.30 -7.15
C HIS A 55 -1.50 2.53 -6.05
N LEU A 56 -1.82 3.37 -5.06
CA LEU A 56 -0.96 3.56 -3.91
C LEU A 56 -0.79 2.25 -3.13
N LEU A 57 -1.87 1.49 -2.96
CA LEU A 57 -1.81 0.17 -2.33
C LEU A 57 -0.94 -0.81 -3.14
N LEU A 58 -1.06 -0.82 -4.47
CA LEU A 58 -0.19 -1.62 -5.35
C LEU A 58 1.28 -1.22 -5.21
N GLY A 59 1.58 0.08 -5.29
CA GLY A 59 2.93 0.60 -5.13
C GLY A 59 3.55 0.27 -3.76
N LEU A 60 2.76 0.36 -2.68
CA LEU A 60 3.17 -0.03 -1.32
C LEU A 60 3.39 -1.54 -1.18
N ALA A 61 2.58 -2.37 -1.83
CA ALA A 61 2.75 -3.82 -1.84
C ALA A 61 3.92 -4.28 -2.70
N ARG A 62 4.30 -3.47 -3.71
CA ARG A 62 5.35 -3.76 -4.67
C ARG A 62 6.74 -3.34 -4.21
N GLU A 63 6.86 -2.41 -3.27
CA GLU A 63 8.13 -2.04 -2.64
C GLU A 63 8.53 -3.14 -1.62
N PRO A 64 9.50 -4.02 -1.92
CA PRO A 64 9.77 -5.23 -1.13
C PRO A 64 10.43 -4.97 0.24
N GLU A 65 11.10 -3.84 0.41
CA GLU A 65 11.76 -3.43 1.65
C GLU A 65 10.88 -2.48 2.49
N GLY A 66 9.75 -2.03 1.93
CA GLY A 66 8.79 -1.19 2.61
C GLY A 66 8.08 -1.91 3.75
N GLY A 67 7.82 -1.18 4.84
CA GLY A 67 7.04 -1.71 5.97
C GLY A 67 5.66 -2.21 5.56
N ALA A 68 5.03 -1.58 4.56
CA ALA A 68 3.72 -1.97 4.05
C ALA A 68 3.73 -3.36 3.37
N ALA A 69 4.67 -3.62 2.45
CA ALA A 69 4.79 -4.94 1.83
C ALA A 69 5.04 -6.04 2.87
N ARG A 70 5.83 -5.74 3.90
CA ARG A 70 6.05 -6.68 5.00
C ARG A 70 4.77 -6.96 5.80
N VAL A 71 4.00 -5.92 6.16
CA VAL A 71 2.69 -6.10 6.82
C VAL A 71 1.75 -6.96 5.97
N LEU A 72 1.68 -6.71 4.66
CA LEU A 72 0.81 -7.45 3.74
C LEU A 72 1.26 -8.92 3.63
N ALA A 73 2.55 -9.17 3.42
CA ALA A 73 3.11 -10.51 3.36
C ALA A 73 2.86 -11.29 4.65
N ASP A 74 3.00 -10.62 5.79
CA ASP A 74 2.73 -11.20 7.11
C ASP A 74 1.24 -11.54 7.33
N LEU A 75 0.33 -10.91 6.59
CA LEU A 75 -1.10 -11.23 6.53
C LEU A 75 -1.43 -12.27 5.45
N GLY A 76 -0.41 -12.83 4.77
CA GLY A 76 -0.58 -13.78 3.68
C GLY A 76 -1.03 -13.13 2.37
N VAL A 77 -0.91 -11.81 2.22
CA VAL A 77 -1.30 -11.07 1.03
C VAL A 77 -0.05 -10.73 0.21
N SER A 78 0.04 -11.29 -1.00
CA SER A 78 1.11 -10.97 -1.95
C SER A 78 0.72 -9.75 -2.81
N HIS A 79 1.71 -9.11 -3.44
CA HIS A 79 1.47 -8.08 -4.45
C HIS A 79 0.55 -8.59 -5.58
N GLU A 80 0.74 -9.83 -6.02
CA GLU A 80 -0.10 -10.46 -7.05
C GLU A 80 -1.57 -10.58 -6.60
N GLU A 81 -1.80 -10.93 -5.34
CA GLU A 81 -3.15 -10.99 -4.77
C GLU A 81 -3.80 -9.59 -4.69
N VAL A 82 -3.03 -8.54 -4.36
CA VAL A 82 -3.53 -7.15 -4.41
C VAL A 82 -3.90 -6.76 -5.84
N LEU A 83 -3.02 -7.02 -6.81
CA LEU A 83 -3.25 -6.72 -8.22
C LEU A 83 -4.50 -7.42 -8.74
N ARG A 84 -4.65 -8.72 -8.44
CA ARG A 84 -5.83 -9.50 -8.81
C ARG A 84 -7.11 -8.85 -8.28
N ARG A 85 -7.15 -8.49 -6.99
CA ARG A 85 -8.34 -7.86 -6.37
C ARG A 85 -8.65 -6.48 -6.95
N VAL A 86 -7.63 -5.66 -7.23
CA VAL A 86 -7.82 -4.34 -7.85
C VAL A 86 -8.41 -4.51 -9.25
N SER A 87 -7.86 -5.41 -10.06
CA SER A 87 -8.38 -5.69 -11.41
C SER A 87 -9.82 -6.23 -11.39
N GLU A 88 -10.15 -7.10 -10.43
CA GLU A 88 -11.52 -7.60 -10.25
C GLU A 88 -12.50 -6.49 -9.81
N ALA A 89 -12.09 -5.63 -8.88
CA ALA A 89 -12.94 -4.53 -8.45
C ALA A 89 -13.25 -3.56 -9.61
N ARG A 90 -12.27 -3.31 -10.48
CA ARG A 90 -12.41 -2.47 -11.68
C ARG A 90 -13.39 -3.05 -12.70
N SER A 91 -13.34 -4.36 -12.96
CA SER A 91 -14.25 -5.00 -13.92
C SER A 91 -15.69 -5.08 -13.42
N THR A 92 -15.93 -5.01 -12.10
CA THR A 92 -17.28 -4.94 -11.54
C THR A 92 -17.89 -3.53 -11.53
N ALA A 93 -17.08 -2.50 -11.81
CA ALA A 93 -17.51 -1.10 -11.82
C ALA A 93 -17.96 -0.61 -13.20
N GLU A 94 -17.70 -1.38 -14.26
CA GLU A 94 -18.18 -1.18 -15.64
C GLU A 94 -19.53 -1.89 -15.88
#